data_AF-A0A6B8QNM3-F1
#
_entry.id   AF-A0A6B8QNM3-F1
#
_cell.length_a   1.000
_cell.length_b   1.000
_cell.length_c   1.000
_cell.angle_alpha   90.00
_cell.angle_beta   90.00
_cell.angle_gamma   90.00
#
_symmetry.space_group_name_H-M   'P 1'
#
loop_
_entity.id
_entity.type
_entity.pdbx_description
1 polymer ?
#
loop_
_entity_poly.entity_id
_entity_poly.type
_entity_poly.pdbx_seq_one_letter_code
_entity_poly.pdbx_strand_id
1 'polypeptide(L)'
;MKTALIGYTGFVGSNIYRQKSFDELYNSKNIDQVVDRSFDLVVCAGVPAVKWWANQNPCEDLSTIKRLAETYKRIKAKRFVLISTVDVYPVPRNVDESSKIEVDEISPYGKIACGLKESLKECLKIIM
;
A
#
# COMPACT_ATOMS: atom_id res chain seq x y z
N MET A 1 6.06 16.70 14.80
CA MET A 1 6.02 15.98 13.51
C MET A 1 4.72 15.20 13.49
N LYS A 2 3.78 15.53 12.61
CA LYS A 2 2.48 14.88 12.54
C LYS A 2 2.55 13.61 11.69
N THR A 3 2.15 12.47 12.26
CA THR A 3 2.40 11.14 11.71
C THR A 3 1.13 10.32 11.60
N ALA A 4 1.04 9.48 10.58
CA ALA A 4 -0.06 8.53 10.41
C ALA A 4 0.42 7.12 10.08
N LEU A 5 -0.31 6.12 10.59
CA LEU A 5 -0.14 4.71 10.24
C LEU A 5 -1.44 4.16 9.65
N ILE A 6 -1.38 3.72 8.40
CA ILE A 6 -2.48 3.05 7.70
C ILE A 6 -2.25 1.53 7.77
N GLY A 7 -3.27 0.77 8.16
CA GLY A 7 -3.21 -0.68 8.33
C GLY A 7 -2.75 -1.13 9.72
N TYR A 8 -2.90 -0.31 10.77
CA TYR A 8 -2.33 -0.57 12.12
C TYR A 8 -2.84 -1.86 12.80
N THR A 9 -4.01 -2.39 12.40
CA THR A 9 -4.56 -3.64 12.90
C THR A 9 -4.04 -4.89 12.17
N GLY A 10 -3.34 -4.71 11.05
CA GLY A 10 -2.78 -5.80 10.25
C GLY A 10 -1.51 -6.39 10.87
N PHE A 11 -1.02 -7.49 10.30
CA PHE A 11 0.19 -8.17 10.78
C PHE A 11 1.40 -7.24 10.83
N VAL A 12 1.74 -6.61 9.70
CA VAL A 12 2.88 -5.66 9.63
C VAL A 12 2.59 -4.38 10.41
N GLY A 13 1.42 -3.78 10.20
CA GLY A 13 1.05 -2.52 10.84
C GLY A 13 1.04 -2.59 12.36
N SER A 14 0.57 -3.71 12.95
CA SER A 14 0.57 -3.88 14.40
C SER A 14 1.98 -3.99 14.99
N ASN A 15 2.93 -4.57 14.25
CA ASN A 15 4.34 -4.60 14.64
C ASN A 15 4.96 -3.20 14.61
N ILE A 16 4.70 -2.42 13.55
CA ILE A 16 5.16 -1.03 13.43
C ILE A 16 4.57 -0.17 14.57
N TYR A 17 3.28 -0.33 14.87
CA TYR A 17 2.60 0.41 15.93
C TYR A 17 3.17 0.13 17.32
N ARG A 18 3.62 -1.10 17.59
CA ARG A 18 4.27 -1.45 18.87
C ARG A 18 5.65 -0.79 19.05
N GLN A 19 6.34 -0.49 17.96
CA GLN A 19 7.69 0.07 18.00
C GLN A 19 7.70 1.60 18.03
N LYS A 20 6.62 2.24 17.59
CA LYS A 20 6.55 3.70 17.49
C LYS A 20 5.12 4.22 17.63
N SER A 21 4.96 5.30 18.39
CA SER A 21 3.69 6.04 18.46
C SER A 21 3.44 6.85 17.19
N PHE A 22 2.17 6.87 16.77
CA PHE A 22 1.67 7.68 15.67
C PHE A 22 0.54 8.58 16.16
N ASP A 23 0.39 9.77 15.57
CA ASP A 23 -0.65 10.72 15.97
C ASP A 23 -2.04 10.28 15.49
N GLU A 24 -2.10 9.67 14.30
CA GLU A 24 -3.35 9.21 13.69
C GLU A 24 -3.23 7.77 13.15
N LEU A 25 -4.29 6.98 13.31
CA LEU A 25 -4.34 5.56 12.97
C LEU A 25 -5.52 5.26 12.05
N TYR A 26 -5.24 4.54 10.96
CA TYR A 26 -6.25 4.23 9.95
C TYR A 26 -6.29 2.74 9.60
N ASN A 27 -7.48 2.20 9.39
CA ASN A 27 -7.76 0.86 8.91
C ASN A 27 -8.93 0.91 7.91
N SER A 28 -9.39 -0.25 7.43
CA SER A 28 -10.47 -0.32 6.43
C SER A 28 -11.78 0.39 6.85
N LYS A 29 -12.04 0.55 8.16
CA LYS A 29 -13.28 1.15 8.68
C LYS A 29 -13.26 2.68 8.70
N ASN A 30 -12.08 3.30 8.76
CA ASN A 30 -11.95 4.75 8.90
C ASN A 30 -11.00 5.37 7.86
N ILE A 31 -10.56 4.60 6.84
CA ILE A 31 -9.57 5.07 5.88
C ILE A 31 -10.00 6.35 5.17
N ASP A 32 -11.31 6.55 4.96
CA ASP A 32 -11.81 7.75 4.29
C ASP A 32 -11.59 9.04 5.11
N GLN A 33 -11.33 8.93 6.41
CA GLN A 33 -11.03 10.08 7.28
C GLN A 33 -9.64 10.68 7.04
N VAL A 34 -8.75 9.95 6.35
CA VAL A 34 -7.38 10.40 6.02
C VAL A 34 -7.36 11.40 4.86
N VAL A 35 -8.46 11.48 4.10
CA VAL A 35 -8.58 12.31 2.92
C VAL A 35 -8.39 13.79 3.27
N ASP A 36 -7.60 14.50 2.46
CA ASP A 36 -7.27 15.93 2.61
C ASP A 36 -6.56 16.30 3.92
N ARG A 37 -6.20 15.32 4.74
CA ARG A 37 -5.35 15.50 5.93
C ARG A 37 -3.90 15.72 5.50
N SER A 38 -3.17 16.46 6.34
CA SER A 38 -1.76 16.77 6.13
C SER A 38 -0.86 16.15 7.20
N PHE A 39 0.25 15.55 6.78
CA PHE A 39 1.20 14.83 7.62
C PHE A 39 2.65 15.12 7.21
N ASP A 40 3.56 15.01 8.18
CA ASP A 40 5.00 14.96 7.90
C ASP A 40 5.42 13.55 7.44
N LEU A 41 4.83 12.50 8.03
CA LEU A 41 5.10 11.10 7.68
C LEU A 41 3.81 10.28 7.66
N VAL A 42 3.62 9.53 6.59
CA VAL A 42 2.60 8.48 6.50
C VAL A 42 3.29 7.15 6.23
N VAL A 43 3.00 6.14 7.05
CA VAL A 43 3.43 4.75 6.81
C VAL A 43 2.18 3.95 6.44
N CYS A 44 2.19 3.33 5.27
CA CYS A 44 1.07 2.57 4.74
C CYS A 44 1.39 1.08 4.67
N ALA A 45 0.78 0.31 5.58
CA ALA A 45 0.77 -1.15 5.61
C ALA A 45 -0.66 -1.70 5.39
N GLY A 46 -1.57 -0.88 4.84
CA GLY A 46 -2.99 -1.20 4.66
C GLY A 46 -3.36 -1.71 3.27
N VAL A 47 -2.39 -2.18 2.49
CA VAL A 47 -2.66 -2.81 1.19
C VAL A 47 -3.34 -4.16 1.44
N PRO A 48 -4.43 -4.51 0.71
CA PRO A 48 -5.05 -5.83 0.79
C PRO A 48 -3.97 -6.92 0.66
N ALA A 49 -3.92 -7.84 1.63
CA ALA A 49 -2.86 -8.85 1.73
C ALA A 49 -3.37 -10.28 1.51
N VAL A 50 -4.59 -10.44 1.00
CA VAL A 50 -5.28 -11.73 0.97
C VAL A 50 -5.15 -12.36 -0.41
N LYS A 51 -3.98 -12.96 -0.68
CA LYS A 51 -3.63 -13.59 -1.97
C LYS A 51 -4.69 -14.58 -2.48
N TRP A 52 -5.28 -15.38 -1.58
CA TRP A 52 -6.33 -16.33 -1.95
C TRP A 52 -7.64 -15.64 -2.37
N TRP A 53 -7.98 -14.50 -1.74
CA TRP A 53 -9.17 -13.72 -2.05
C TRP A 53 -9.01 -12.98 -3.37
N ALA A 54 -7.85 -12.36 -3.59
CA ALA A 54 -7.51 -11.68 -4.84
C ALA A 54 -7.58 -12.62 -6.05
N ASN A 55 -7.17 -13.88 -5.86
CA ASN A 55 -7.24 -14.90 -6.91
C ASN A 55 -8.68 -15.39 -7.17
N GLN A 56 -9.55 -15.41 -6.16
CA GLN A 56 -10.95 -15.85 -6.32
C GLN A 56 -11.89 -14.73 -6.76
N ASN A 57 -11.64 -13.48 -6.34
CA ASN A 57 -12.50 -12.31 -6.56
C ASN A 57 -11.73 -11.13 -7.18
N PRO A 58 -11.12 -11.30 -8.37
CA PRO A 58 -10.23 -10.30 -8.96
C PRO A 58 -10.92 -8.95 -9.24
N CYS A 59 -12.20 -8.94 -9.61
CA CYS A 59 -12.94 -7.71 -9.88
C CYS A 59 -13.18 -6.88 -8.60
N GLU A 60 -13.54 -7.53 -7.51
CA GLU A 60 -13.77 -6.85 -6.22
C GLU A 60 -12.46 -6.30 -5.67
N ASP A 61 -11.39 -7.07 -5.76
CA ASP A 61 -10.06 -6.66 -5.29
C ASP A 61 -9.55 -5.45 -6.10
N LEU A 62 -9.74 -5.45 -7.43
CA LEU A 62 -9.44 -4.29 -8.28
C LEU A 62 -10.23 -3.04 -7.91
N SER A 63 -11.51 -3.16 -7.59
CA SER A 63 -12.33 -2.00 -7.19
C SER A 63 -11.86 -1.41 -5.85
N THR A 64 -11.50 -2.29 -4.89
CA THR A 64 -10.93 -1.89 -3.60
C THR A 64 -9.63 -1.12 -3.78
N ILE A 65 -8.77 -1.60 -4.67
CA ILE A 65 -7.47 -0.97 -4.96
C ILE A 65 -7.63 0.38 -5.64
N LYS A 66 -8.55 0.50 -6.61
CA LYS A 66 -8.87 1.79 -7.22
C LYS A 66 -9.34 2.79 -6.16
N ARG A 67 -10.26 2.37 -5.28
CA ARG A 67 -10.74 3.22 -4.19
C ARG A 67 -9.59 3.66 -3.27
N LEU A 68 -8.73 2.73 -2.84
CA LEU A 68 -7.59 3.03 -1.99
C LEU A 68 -6.58 3.95 -2.67
N ALA A 69 -6.30 3.74 -3.96
CA ALA A 69 -5.42 4.61 -4.74
C ALA A 69 -5.95 6.05 -4.77
N GLU A 70 -7.26 6.23 -5.03
CA GLU A 70 -7.89 7.56 -5.02
C GLU A 70 -7.86 8.19 -3.63
N THR A 71 -8.10 7.42 -2.57
CA THR A 71 -7.94 7.91 -1.19
C THR A 71 -6.51 8.38 -0.92
N TYR A 72 -5.51 7.58 -1.30
CA TYR A 72 -4.10 7.86 -1.04
C TYR A 72 -3.56 9.04 -1.83
N LYS A 73 -4.01 9.24 -3.08
CA LYS A 73 -3.68 10.43 -3.89
C LYS A 73 -4.11 11.73 -3.22
N ARG A 74 -5.14 11.70 -2.38
CA ARG A 74 -5.65 12.87 -1.64
C ARG A 74 -4.99 13.09 -0.28
N ILE A 75 -4.03 12.25 0.10
CA ILE A 75 -3.26 12.43 1.32
C ILE A 75 -2.12 13.43 1.06
N LYS A 76 -2.04 14.47 1.87
CA LYS A 76 -0.92 15.42 1.81
C LYS A 76 0.17 14.96 2.78
N ALA A 77 1.26 14.41 2.28
CA ALA A 77 2.36 13.92 3.10
C ALA A 77 3.71 14.44 2.62
N LYS A 78 4.55 14.97 3.52
CA LYS A 78 5.95 15.30 3.16
C LYS A 78 6.75 14.05 2.82
N ARG A 79 6.48 12.94 3.53
CA ARG A 79 7.04 11.61 3.26
C ARG A 79 5.95 10.56 3.36
N PHE A 80 5.84 9.73 2.33
CA PHE A 80 4.92 8.60 2.29
C PHE A 80 5.70 7.31 2.08
N VAL A 81 5.56 6.36 2.99
CA VAL A 81 6.23 5.05 2.94
C VAL A 81 5.18 4.00 2.68
N LEU A 82 5.21 3.37 1.51
CA LEU A 82 4.35 2.25 1.16
C LEU A 82 5.07 0.94 1.45
N ILE A 83 4.53 0.12 2.34
CA ILE A 83 5.02 -1.24 2.52
C ILE A 83 4.45 -2.12 1.39
N SER A 84 5.32 -2.50 0.45
CA SER A 84 4.97 -3.30 -0.72
C SER A 84 5.24 -4.81 -0.49
N THR A 85 5.14 -5.62 -1.56
CA THR A 85 5.37 -7.07 -1.54
C THR A 85 6.31 -7.49 -2.67
N VAL A 86 7.05 -8.57 -2.45
CA VAL A 86 7.87 -9.25 -3.47
C VAL A 86 7.02 -9.96 -4.53
N ASP A 87 5.72 -10.17 -4.28
CA ASP A 87 4.79 -10.78 -5.25
C ASP A 87 4.56 -9.90 -6.51
N VAL A 88 5.18 -8.71 -6.59
CA VAL A 88 5.27 -7.93 -7.84
C VAL A 88 6.20 -8.58 -8.87
N TYR A 89 6.97 -9.60 -8.50
CA TYR A 89 7.75 -10.40 -9.43
C TYR A 89 7.06 -11.75 -9.67
N PRO A 90 6.89 -12.22 -10.92
CA PRO A 90 6.30 -13.54 -11.21
C PRO A 90 7.08 -14.67 -10.53
N VAL A 91 8.42 -14.57 -10.57
CA VAL A 91 9.35 -15.47 -9.89
C VAL A 91 10.34 -14.62 -9.10
N PRO A 92 10.19 -14.48 -7.77
CA PRO A 92 11.05 -13.65 -6.94
C PRO A 92 12.37 -14.37 -6.60
N ARG A 93 13.11 -14.80 -7.62
CA ARG A 93 14.39 -15.50 -7.47
C ARG A 93 15.45 -14.78 -8.28
N ASN A 94 16.57 -14.42 -7.64
CA ASN A 94 17.65 -13.65 -8.27
C ASN A 94 17.16 -12.34 -8.92
N VAL A 95 16.19 -11.68 -8.29
CA VAL A 95 15.67 -10.37 -8.68
C VAL A 95 15.99 -9.34 -7.60
N ASP A 96 16.08 -8.08 -8.01
CA ASP A 96 16.30 -6.91 -7.18
C ASP A 96 15.36 -5.76 -7.59
N GLU A 97 15.46 -4.61 -6.92
CA GLU A 97 14.61 -3.44 -7.17
C GLU A 97 14.84 -2.81 -8.55
N SER A 98 15.95 -3.14 -9.23
CA SER A 98 16.23 -2.71 -10.61
C SER A 98 15.68 -3.67 -11.66
N SER A 99 15.26 -4.87 -11.25
CA SER A 99 14.73 -5.90 -12.12
C SER A 99 13.39 -5.47 -12.72
N LYS A 100 13.22 -5.73 -14.01
CA LYS A 100 11.99 -5.41 -14.73
C LYS A 100 10.82 -6.22 -14.16
N ILE A 101 9.70 -5.53 -13.97
CA ILE A 101 8.44 -6.13 -13.54
C ILE A 101 7.68 -6.56 -14.80
N GLU A 102 7.60 -7.86 -15.06
CA GLU A 102 6.87 -8.44 -16.21
C GLU A 102 5.37 -8.51 -15.90
N VAL A 103 4.69 -7.36 -16.00
CA VAL A 103 3.30 -7.16 -15.55
C VAL A 103 2.33 -8.23 -16.06
N ASP A 104 2.49 -8.68 -17.31
CA ASP A 104 1.60 -9.66 -17.94
C ASP A 104 1.62 -11.03 -17.26
N GLU A 105 2.78 -11.42 -16.71
CA GLU A 105 3.05 -12.73 -16.11
C GLU A 105 2.80 -12.78 -14.59
N ILE A 106 2.51 -11.63 -13.96
CA ILE A 106 2.28 -11.58 -12.51
C ILE A 106 0.88 -12.11 -12.17
N SER A 107 0.78 -12.78 -11.02
CA SER A 107 -0.50 -13.14 -10.41
C SER A 107 -1.46 -11.95 -10.28
N PRO A 108 -2.79 -12.16 -10.22
CA PRO A 108 -3.77 -11.09 -9.97
C PRO A 108 -3.42 -10.22 -8.77
N TYR A 109 -2.96 -10.85 -7.68
CA TYR A 109 -2.50 -10.18 -6.47
C TYR A 109 -1.29 -9.25 -6.71
N GLY A 110 -0.29 -9.72 -7.45
CA GLY A 110 0.89 -8.90 -7.73
C GLY A 110 0.62 -7.79 -8.75
N LYS A 111 -0.29 -8.00 -9.72
CA LYS A 111 -0.79 -6.94 -10.61
C LYS A 111 -1.42 -5.79 -9.82
N ILE A 112 -2.17 -6.15 -8.78
CA ILE A 112 -2.80 -5.20 -7.85
C ILE A 112 -1.77 -4.40 -7.07
N ALA A 113 -0.78 -5.06 -6.46
CA ALA A 113 0.30 -4.38 -5.74
C ALA A 113 1.11 -3.46 -6.67
N CYS A 114 1.40 -3.91 -7.89
CA CYS A 114 2.09 -3.13 -8.90
C CYS A 114 1.26 -1.90 -9.35
N GLY A 115 -0.04 -2.07 -9.59
CA GLY A 115 -0.93 -0.98 -10.00
C GLY A 115 -1.06 0.11 -8.94
N LEU A 116 -1.13 -0.27 -7.66
CA LEU A 116 -1.12 0.69 -6.55
C LEU A 116 0.21 1.44 -6.47
N LYS A 117 1.34 0.73 -6.58
CA LYS A 117 2.68 1.33 -6.60
C LYS A 117 2.79 2.37 -7.72
N GLU A 118 2.37 2.04 -8.93
CA GLU A 118 2.48 2.94 -10.08
C GLU A 118 1.59 4.18 -9.91
N SER A 119 0.34 3.98 -9.45
CA SER A 119 -0.59 5.08 -9.17
C SER A 119 -0.07 6.09 -8.12
N LEU A 120 0.79 5.64 -7.22
CA LEU A 120 1.35 6.49 -6.15
C LEU A 120 2.70 7.09 -6.52
N LYS A 121 3.49 6.47 -7.41
CA LYS A 121 4.77 7.05 -7.89
C LYS A 121 4.55 8.41 -8.53
N GLU A 122 3.44 8.59 -9.24
CA GLU A 122 3.07 9.86 -9.88
C GLU A 122 2.79 10.98 -8.86
N CYS A 123 2.40 10.64 -7.63
CA CYS A 123 1.92 11.61 -6.64
C CYS A 123 2.85 11.76 -5.43
N LEU A 124 3.70 10.77 -5.12
CA LEU A 124 4.42 10.67 -3.86
C LEU A 124 5.84 10.13 -4.05
N LYS A 125 6.80 10.67 -3.28
CA LYS A 125 8.12 10.07 -3.13
C LYS A 125 8.01 8.78 -2.33
N ILE A 126 7.93 7.65 -3.03
CA ILE A 126 7.96 6.31 -2.46
C ILE A 126 9.42 5.96 -2.12
N ILE A 127 9.65 5.46 -0.91
CA ILE A 127 10.93 4.86 -0.51
C ILE A 127 10.67 3.37 -0.40
N MET A 128 11.35 2.60 -1.25
CA MET A 128 11.36 1.14 -1.28
C MET A 128 12.36 0.61 -0.26
#